data_AF-A0A0V0SWB4-F1
#
_entry.id   AF-A0A0V0SWB4-F1
#
_cell.length_a   1.000
_cell.length_b   1.000
_cell.length_c   1.000
_cell.angle_alpha   90.00
_cell.angle_beta   90.00
_cell.angle_gamma   90.00
#
_symmetry.space_group_name_H-M   'P 1'
#
loop_
_entity.id
_entity.type
_entity.pdbx_description
1 polymer ?
#
loop_
_entity_poly.entity_id
_entity_poly.type
_entity_poly.pdbx_seq_one_letter_code
_entity_poly.pdbx_strand_id
1 'polypeptide(L)'
;LYPFKGRCQFRQYMPKKPSKYGIKFWVACCSKSSYAWNMQIYTGKPSSGTREKNQGMRVVLDMVNGLKGHNVTYDNFFTSYALGVELKKNLTLAEL
;
A
#
# COMPACT_ATOMS: atom_id res chain seq x y z
N LEU A 1 10.41 2.86 -1.02
CA LEU A 1 11.19 2.20 -2.10
C LEU A 1 12.55 1.90 -1.53
N TYR A 2 13.00 0.66 -1.66
CA TYR A 2 14.36 0.27 -1.31
C TYR A 2 15.25 0.36 -2.56
N PRO A 3 16.31 1.18 -2.57
CA PRO A 3 17.19 1.31 -3.74
C PRO A 3 17.79 -0.03 -4.15
N PHE A 4 17.51 -0.46 -5.37
CA PHE A 4 18.02 -1.72 -5.90
C PHE A 4 18.22 -1.64 -7.40
N LYS A 5 19.45 -1.90 -7.87
CA LYS A 5 19.84 -1.82 -9.29
C LYS A 5 20.10 -3.19 -9.94
N GLY A 6 20.07 -4.27 -9.17
CA GLY A 6 20.23 -5.63 -9.70
C GLY A 6 19.09 -6.04 -10.64
N ARG A 7 19.27 -7.17 -11.32
CA ARG A 7 18.24 -7.79 -12.16
C ARG A 7 17.18 -8.42 -11.25
N CYS A 8 16.00 -7.80 -11.19
CA CYS A 8 14.85 -8.27 -10.45
C CYS A 8 13.60 -7.97 -11.28
N GLN A 9 12.71 -8.96 -11.41
CA GLN A 9 11.52 -8.88 -12.27
C GLN A 9 10.53 -7.79 -11.82
N PHE A 10 10.45 -7.52 -10.53
CA PHE A 10 9.52 -6.55 -9.93
C PHE A 10 10.19 -5.24 -9.49
N ARG A 11 11.35 -4.91 -10.08
CA ARG A 11 11.98 -3.62 -9.87
C ARG A 11 11.12 -2.51 -10.46
N GLN A 12 10.79 -1.51 -9.66
CA GLN A 12 9.95 -0.39 -10.06
C GLN A 12 10.78 0.87 -10.34
N TYR A 13 10.39 1.60 -11.38
CA TYR A 13 10.85 2.97 -11.63
C TYR A 13 9.88 3.99 -11.02
N MET A 14 10.41 4.95 -10.25
CA MET A 14 9.66 6.04 -9.61
C MET A 14 10.45 7.37 -9.76
N PRO A 15 10.14 8.19 -10.77
CA PRO A 15 10.96 9.36 -11.12
C PRO A 15 10.99 10.44 -10.03
N LYS A 16 9.94 10.54 -9.21
CA LYS A 16 9.82 11.53 -8.12
C LYS A 16 10.51 11.12 -6.81
N LYS A 17 11.16 9.96 -6.73
CA LYS A 17 11.87 9.49 -5.53
C LYS A 17 13.38 9.72 -5.67
N PRO A 18 14.12 9.96 -4.55
CA PRO A 18 15.57 10.20 -4.59
C PRO A 18 16.35 9.10 -5.34
N SER A 19 16.06 7.82 -5.02
CA SER A 19 16.46 6.71 -5.88
C SER A 19 15.32 6.37 -6.84
N LYS A 20 15.58 6.54 -8.15
CA LYS A 20 14.58 6.31 -9.19
C LYS A 20 14.24 4.84 -9.41
N TYR A 21 15.15 3.92 -9.10
CA TYR A 21 14.96 2.47 -9.27
C TYR A 21 15.07 1.74 -7.95
N GLY A 22 14.17 0.78 -7.73
CA GLY A 22 14.23 -0.06 -6.55
C GLY A 22 13.03 -0.98 -6.37
N ILE A 23 12.97 -1.63 -5.22
CA ILE A 23 11.85 -2.50 -4.84
C ILE A 23 10.81 -1.64 -4.12
N LYS A 24 9.55 -1.74 -4.55
CA LYS A 24 8.44 -1.00 -3.95
C LYS A 24 7.79 -1.86 -2.85
N PHE A 25 7.47 -1.21 -1.73
CA PHE A 25 6.77 -1.81 -0.60
C PHE A 25 5.52 -0.99 -0.31
N TRP A 26 4.46 -1.67 0.07
CA TRP A 26 3.32 -1.12 0.77
C TRP A 26 3.54 -1.34 2.26
N VAL A 27 3.36 -0.30 3.07
CA VAL A 27 3.64 -0.35 4.51
C VAL A 27 2.50 0.35 5.23
N ALA A 28 1.93 -0.32 6.22
CA ALA A 28 1.02 0.27 7.19
C ALA A 28 1.84 0.52 8.45
N CYS A 29 1.86 1.75 8.92
CA CYS A 29 2.64 2.13 10.08
C CYS A 29 1.79 2.95 11.06
N CYS A 30 2.15 2.83 12.33
CA CYS A 30 1.63 3.73 13.35
C CYS A 30 2.24 5.12 13.11
N SER A 31 1.38 6.13 12.97
CA SER A 31 1.81 7.51 12.72
C SER A 31 2.64 8.12 13.86
N LYS A 32 2.40 7.69 15.11
CA LYS A 32 3.08 8.22 16.29
C LYS A 32 4.43 7.57 16.58
N SER A 33 4.50 6.23 16.51
CA SER A 33 5.72 5.48 16.86
C SER A 33 6.55 5.08 15.66
N SER A 34 6.05 5.33 14.43
CA SER A 34 6.63 4.80 13.19
C SER A 34 6.75 3.27 13.16
N TYR A 35 6.05 2.56 14.06
CA TYR A 35 6.05 1.09 14.09
C TYR A 35 5.39 0.54 12.82
N ALA A 36 6.09 -0.35 12.11
CA ALA A 36 5.55 -1.02 10.94
C ALA A 36 4.61 -2.14 11.38
N TRP A 37 3.30 -1.92 11.21
CA TRP A 37 2.27 -2.90 11.52
C TRP A 37 2.26 -4.06 10.52
N ASN A 38 2.29 -3.73 9.24
CA ASN A 38 2.27 -4.71 8.15
C ASN A 38 3.05 -4.18 6.95
N MET A 39 3.58 -5.09 6.13
CA MET A 39 4.35 -4.78 4.93
C MET A 39 4.09 -5.82 3.82
N GLN A 40 3.87 -5.32 2.60
CA GLN A 40 3.76 -6.16 1.40
C GLN A 40 4.71 -5.67 0.31
N ILE A 41 5.38 -6.61 -0.38
CA ILE A 41 6.21 -6.30 -1.54
C ILE A 41 5.30 -6.11 -2.76
N TYR A 42 5.51 -5.02 -3.49
CA TYR A 42 4.85 -4.83 -4.77
C TYR A 42 5.61 -5.60 -5.86
N THR A 43 4.99 -6.68 -6.34
CA THR A 43 5.56 -7.55 -7.37
C THR A 43 5.17 -7.15 -8.80
N GLY A 44 4.39 -6.08 -8.97
CA GLY A 44 3.96 -5.63 -10.29
C GLY A 44 2.83 -6.49 -10.85
N LYS A 45 3.14 -7.25 -11.90
CA LYS A 45 2.16 -8.14 -12.55
C LYS A 45 2.16 -9.49 -11.83
N PRO A 46 0.98 -10.02 -11.46
CA PRO A 46 0.87 -11.39 -10.97
C PRO A 46 1.28 -12.39 -12.07
N SER A 47 1.65 -13.60 -11.67
CA SER A 47 2.08 -14.68 -12.59
C SER A 47 1.04 -15.01 -13.66
N SER A 48 -0.25 -14.74 -13.39
CA SER A 48 -1.35 -14.88 -14.34
C SER A 48 -1.32 -13.87 -15.50
N GLY A 49 -0.45 -12.86 -15.47
CA GLY A 49 -0.29 -11.87 -16.54
C GLY A 49 -1.35 -10.76 -16.55
N THR A 50 -2.48 -10.95 -15.87
CA THR A 50 -3.57 -9.98 -15.81
C THR A 50 -3.30 -8.91 -14.77
N ARG A 51 -3.49 -7.63 -15.13
CA ARG A 51 -3.39 -6.52 -14.18
C ARG A 51 -4.46 -6.66 -13.11
N GLU A 52 -4.04 -6.58 -11.85
CA GLU A 52 -4.95 -6.57 -10.71
C GLU A 52 -5.90 -5.36 -10.78
N LYS A 53 -7.22 -5.62 -10.75
CA LYS A 53 -8.24 -4.57 -10.62
C LYS A 53 -8.39 -4.21 -9.13
N ASN A 54 -8.62 -2.93 -8.84
CA ASN A 54 -8.83 -2.43 -7.47
C ASN A 54 -7.67 -2.73 -6.49
N GLN A 55 -6.43 -2.78 -6.98
CA GLN A 55 -5.25 -3.06 -6.17
C GLN A 55 -5.13 -2.15 -4.94
N GLY A 56 -5.47 -0.86 -5.07
CA GLY A 56 -5.41 0.07 -3.94
C GLY A 56 -6.31 -0.38 -2.78
N MET A 57 -7.58 -0.66 -3.07
CA MET A 57 -8.55 -1.15 -2.08
C MET A 57 -8.11 -2.47 -1.45
N ARG A 58 -7.70 -3.46 -2.26
CA ARG A 58 -7.24 -4.76 -1.74
C ARG A 58 -6.04 -4.62 -0.83
N VAL A 59 -5.01 -3.88 -1.25
CA VAL A 59 -3.82 -3.64 -0.42
C VAL A 59 -4.22 -3.01 0.92
N VAL A 60 -5.08 -1.97 0.92
CA VAL A 60 -5.44 -1.32 2.19
C VAL A 60 -6.17 -2.29 3.11
N LEU A 61 -7.18 -3.02 2.61
CA LEU A 61 -7.93 -4.00 3.41
C LEU A 61 -7.04 -5.10 3.99
N ASP A 62 -6.10 -5.63 3.21
CA ASP A 62 -5.14 -6.63 3.70
C ASP A 62 -4.24 -6.06 4.80
N MET A 63 -3.79 -4.81 4.61
CA MET A 63 -2.80 -4.18 5.50
C MET A 63 -3.40 -3.76 6.84
N VAL A 64 -4.70 -3.40 6.85
CA VAL A 64 -5.42 -3.00 8.07
C VAL A 64 -6.18 -4.14 8.72
N ASN A 65 -6.11 -5.35 8.16
CA ASN A 65 -6.77 -6.51 8.73
C ASN A 65 -6.31 -6.74 10.18
N GLY A 66 -7.28 -6.93 11.08
CA GLY A 66 -7.05 -7.08 12.52
C GLY A 66 -6.92 -5.77 13.32
N LEU A 67 -6.78 -4.61 12.66
CA LEU A 67 -6.86 -3.32 13.36
C LEU A 67 -8.31 -3.03 13.77
N LYS A 68 -8.50 -2.54 15.00
CA LYS A 68 -9.80 -2.12 15.53
C LYS A 68 -9.65 -0.80 16.27
N GLY A 69 -10.60 0.12 16.10
CA GLY A 69 -10.62 1.40 16.81
C GLY A 69 -9.47 2.36 16.46
N HIS A 70 -8.87 2.21 15.27
CA HIS A 70 -7.81 3.09 14.78
C HIS A 70 -8.30 3.91 13.59
N ASN A 71 -7.73 5.11 13.44
CA ASN A 71 -7.86 5.89 12.22
C ASN A 71 -6.83 5.44 11.19
N VAL A 72 -7.27 5.22 9.96
CA VAL A 72 -6.38 4.88 8.84
C VAL A 72 -6.32 6.08 7.91
N THR A 73 -5.11 6.56 7.65
CA THR A 73 -4.80 7.57 6.64
C THR A 73 -4.07 6.91 5.47
N TYR A 74 -4.39 7.29 4.24
CA TYR A 74 -3.76 6.75 3.03
C TYR A 74 -3.64 7.83 1.93
N ASP A 75 -2.76 7.58 0.97
CA ASP A 75 -2.51 8.47 -0.18
C ASP A 75 -3.63 8.36 -1.23
N ASN A 76 -3.71 9.36 -2.11
CA ASN A 76 -4.63 9.47 -3.24
C ASN A 76 -4.63 8.24 -4.16
N PHE A 77 -3.51 7.52 -4.23
CA PHE A 77 -3.43 6.25 -4.98
C PHE A 77 -4.42 5.19 -4.46
N PHE A 78 -4.74 5.21 -3.17
CA PHE A 78 -5.63 4.25 -2.53
C PHE A 78 -7.07 4.76 -2.37
N THR A 79 -7.27 6.07 -2.49
CA THR A 79 -8.57 6.71 -2.27
C THR A 79 -9.61 6.23 -3.26
N SER A 80 -10.70 5.67 -2.73
CA SER A 80 -11.88 5.32 -3.48
C SER A 80 -13.12 5.30 -2.58
N TYR A 81 -14.27 5.66 -3.14
CA TYR A 81 -15.54 5.64 -2.40
C TYR A 81 -15.85 4.25 -1.82
N ALA A 82 -15.65 3.20 -2.62
CA ALA A 82 -15.88 1.82 -2.21
C ALA A 82 -15.00 1.42 -1.01
N LEU A 83 -13.73 1.85 -0.99
CA LEU A 83 -12.84 1.60 0.14
C LEU A 83 -13.33 2.32 1.40
N GLY A 84 -13.78 3.58 1.28
CA GLY A 84 -14.33 4.33 2.41
C GLY A 84 -15.55 3.65 3.02
N VAL A 85 -16.48 3.17 2.20
CA VAL A 85 -17.65 2.41 2.68
C VAL A 85 -17.23 1.14 3.44
N GLU A 86 -16.23 0.41 2.92
CA GLU A 86 -15.77 -0.84 3.53
C GLU A 86 -15.06 -0.61 4.87
N LEU A 87 -14.19 0.41 4.94
CA LEU A 87 -13.45 0.73 6.16
C LEU A 87 -14.36 1.26 7.27
N LYS A 88 -15.41 2.02 6.94
CA LYS A 88 -16.36 2.56 7.93
C LYS A 88 -17.11 1.48 8.72
N LYS A 89 -17.17 0.24 8.21
CA LYS A 89 -17.78 -0.89 8.94
C LYS A 89 -17.01 -1.27 10.21
N ASN A 90 -15.68 -1.14 10.19
CA ASN A 90 -14.79 -1.66 11.24
C ASN A 90 -13.82 -0.63 11.83
N LEU A 91 -13.63 0.51 11.18
CA LEU A 91 -12.64 1.53 11.50
C LEU A 91 -13.21 2.94 11.31
N THR A 92 -12.64 3.91 12.02
CA THR A 92 -12.93 5.33 11.83
C THR A 92 -12.01 5.91 10.76
N LEU A 93 -12.56 6.66 9.80
CA LEU A 93 -11.81 7.17 8.64
C LEU A 93 -11.28 8.59 8.90
N ALA A 94 -10.06 8.85 8.45
CA ALA A 94 -9.53 10.19 8.25
C ALA A 94 -8.91 10.26 6.85
N GLU A 95 -9.57 10.95 5.93
CA GLU A 95 -9.00 11.28 4.62
C GLU A 95 -8.09 12.52 4.77
N LEU A 96 -6.96 12.53 4.05
CA LEU A 96 -6.08 13.70 3.89
C LEU A 96 -6.15 14.18 2.43
#